data_AF-A0A813LC09-F1
#
_entry.id   AF-A0A813LC09-F1
#
_cell.length_a   1.000
_cell.length_b   1.000
_cell.length_c   1.000
_cell.angle_alpha   90.00
_cell.angle_beta   90.00
_cell.angle_gamma   90.00
#
_symmetry.space_group_name_H-M   'P 1'
#
loop_
_entity.id
_entity.type
_entity.pdbx_description
1 polymer ?
#
loop_
_entity_poly.entity_id
_entity_poly.type
_entity_poly.pdbx_seq_one_letter_code
_entity_poly.pdbx_strand_id
1 'polypeptide(L)'
;VSPMRGRVAPEGRADIEVHVLLDRPMQLETVLSLNIRGGKPIRLPIMATAVNPNIEFIEEEIEFGQLTLGAMGTAPISLKNSSAVEGTLYVNLQPYPEFILSLLE
;
A
#
# COMPACT_ATOMS: atom_id res chain seq x y z
N VAL A 1 -8.22 -14.91 -12.53
CA VAL A 1 -9.09 -14.46 -13.65
C VAL A 1 -10.36 -15.28 -13.60
N SER A 2 -11.52 -14.63 -13.49
CA SER A 2 -12.83 -15.27 -13.43
C SER A 2 -13.88 -14.45 -14.20
N PRO A 3 -14.69 -15.04 -15.09
CA PRO A 3 -14.64 -16.42 -15.53
C PRO A 3 -13.51 -16.65 -16.56
N MET A 4 -12.94 -17.86 -16.61
CA MET A 4 -11.91 -18.21 -17.61
C MET A 4 -12.50 -18.58 -18.98
N ARG A 5 -13.80 -18.87 -19.05
CA ARG A 5 -14.56 -19.19 -20.27
C ARG A 5 -15.99 -18.72 -20.10
N GLY A 6 -16.61 -18.33 -21.21
CA GLY A 6 -18.00 -17.90 -21.21
C GLY A 6 -18.51 -17.71 -22.63
N ARG A 7 -19.80 -17.37 -22.75
CA ARG A 7 -20.43 -16.97 -24.00
C ARG A 7 -20.83 -15.52 -23.89
N VAL A 8 -20.55 -14.75 -24.95
CA VAL A 8 -21.05 -13.38 -25.12
C VAL A 8 -22.11 -13.43 -26.21
N ALA A 9 -23.30 -12.93 -25.92
CA ALA A 9 -24.37 -12.81 -26.91
C ALA A 9 -24.03 -11.72 -27.95
N PRO A 10 -24.67 -11.69 -29.13
CA PRO A 10 -24.58 -10.55 -30.03
C PRO A 10 -24.93 -9.25 -29.28
N GLU A 11 -24.13 -8.19 -29.46
CA GLU A 11 -24.22 -6.92 -28.72
C GLU A 11 -24.14 -7.07 -27.18
N GLY A 12 -23.74 -8.25 -26.68
CA GLY A 12 -23.63 -8.54 -25.27
C GLY A 12 -22.31 -8.07 -24.67
N ARG A 13 -22.28 -7.98 -23.34
CA ARG A 13 -21.09 -7.70 -22.55
C ARG A 13 -20.84 -8.84 -21.56
N ALA A 14 -19.57 -9.12 -21.29
CA ALA A 14 -19.15 -10.00 -20.21
C ALA A 14 -18.07 -9.30 -19.40
N ASP A 15 -18.22 -9.30 -18.09
CA ASP A 15 -17.22 -8.76 -17.17
C ASP A 15 -16.25 -9.88 -16.76
N ILE A 16 -14.97 -9.52 -16.61
CA ILE A 16 -13.90 -10.43 -16.22
C ILE A 16 -13.20 -9.82 -15.01
N GLU A 17 -13.16 -10.56 -13.92
CA GLU A 17 -12.48 -10.18 -12.71
C GLU A 17 -11.05 -10.75 -12.69
N VAL A 18 -10.07 -9.87 -12.48
CA VAL A 18 -8.66 -10.21 -12.43
C VAL A 18 -8.11 -9.87 -11.06
N HIS A 19 -7.90 -10.89 -10.24
CA HIS A 19 -7.16 -10.76 -8.99
C HIS A 19 -5.67 -10.97 -9.24
N VAL A 20 -4.86 -10.10 -8.66
CA VAL A 20 -3.40 -10.14 -8.69
C VAL A 20 -2.92 -10.03 -7.24
N LEU A 21 -2.03 -10.92 -6.85
CA LEU A 21 -1.33 -10.87 -5.56
C LEU A 21 0.15 -10.58 -5.85
N LEU A 22 0.65 -9.46 -5.35
CA LEU A 22 2.05 -9.06 -5.44
C LEU A 22 2.58 -8.99 -4.01
N ASP A 23 3.52 -9.85 -3.67
CA ASP A 23 4.08 -9.99 -2.31
C ASP A 23 5.33 -9.12 -2.07
N ARG A 24 5.77 -8.41 -3.11
CA ARG A 24 6.95 -7.56 -3.09
C ARG A 24 6.77 -6.36 -4.03
N PRO A 25 7.50 -5.25 -3.80
CA PRO A 25 7.52 -4.14 -4.73
C PRO A 25 7.95 -4.59 -6.13
N MET A 26 7.09 -4.35 -7.12
CA MET A 26 7.39 -4.66 -8.51
C MET A 26 6.41 -3.97 -9.46
N GLN A 27 6.83 -3.84 -10.71
CA GLN A 27 5.95 -3.52 -11.83
C GLN A 27 5.60 -4.84 -12.54
N LEU A 28 4.30 -5.09 -12.69
CA LEU A 28 3.77 -6.19 -13.46
C LEU A 28 3.21 -5.65 -14.77
N GLU A 29 3.79 -6.08 -15.88
CA GLU A 29 3.27 -5.85 -17.22
C GLU A 29 2.97 -7.21 -17.86
N THR A 30 1.71 -7.44 -18.19
CA THR A 30 1.29 -8.71 -18.79
C THR A 30 0.14 -8.50 -19.76
N VAL A 31 -0.17 -9.53 -20.54
CA VAL A 31 -1.25 -9.49 -21.53
C VAL A 31 -2.17 -10.65 -21.30
N LEU A 32 -3.43 -10.37 -20.96
CA LEU A 32 -4.48 -11.37 -20.95
C LEU A 32 -4.94 -11.62 -22.39
N SER A 33 -4.73 -12.85 -22.88
CA SER A 33 -5.16 -13.26 -24.22
C SER A 33 -6.50 -13.98 -24.16
N LEU A 34 -7.51 -13.43 -24.83
CA LEU A 34 -8.84 -14.01 -24.97
C LEU A 34 -8.97 -14.69 -26.32
N ASN A 35 -9.18 -15.99 -26.31
CA ASN A 35 -9.38 -16.77 -27.53
C ASN A 35 -10.86 -16.76 -27.91
N ILE A 36 -11.19 -16.07 -29.01
CA ILE A 36 -12.55 -15.99 -29.55
C ILE A 36 -12.75 -17.12 -30.56
N ARG A 37 -13.77 -17.96 -30.35
CA ARG A 37 -14.11 -19.02 -31.32
C ARG A 37 -14.58 -18.38 -32.63
N GLY A 38 -13.96 -18.75 -33.74
CA GLY A 38 -14.30 -18.23 -35.06
C GLY A 38 -13.84 -16.79 -35.34
N GLY A 39 -13.01 -16.21 -34.46
CA GLY A 39 -12.50 -14.85 -34.60
C GLY A 39 -11.01 -14.73 -34.26
N LYS A 40 -10.49 -13.51 -34.32
CA LYS A 40 -9.11 -13.22 -33.89
C LYS A 40 -9.05 -13.16 -32.35
N PRO A 41 -7.96 -13.64 -31.72
CA PRO A 41 -7.74 -13.44 -30.29
C PRO A 41 -7.68 -11.96 -29.94
N ILE A 42 -8.27 -11.60 -28.81
CA ILE A 42 -8.22 -10.24 -28.24
C ILE A 42 -7.11 -10.22 -27.18
N ARG A 43 -6.29 -9.17 -27.17
CA ARG A 43 -5.21 -8.97 -26.20
C ARG A 43 -5.55 -7.79 -25.31
N LEU A 44 -5.65 -8.03 -24.01
CA LEU A 44 -5.87 -7.00 -23.01
C LEU A 44 -4.58 -6.80 -22.21
N PRO A 45 -3.82 -5.71 -22.45
CA PRO A 45 -2.66 -5.40 -21.63
C PRO A 45 -3.11 -5.03 -20.21
N ILE A 46 -2.40 -5.55 -19.22
CA ILE A 46 -2.64 -5.32 -17.80
C ILE A 46 -1.34 -4.81 -17.20
N MET A 47 -1.42 -3.68 -16.53
CA MET A 47 -0.32 -3.08 -15.78
C MET A 47 -0.73 -2.95 -14.32
N ALA A 48 0.15 -3.38 -13.41
CA ALA A 48 -0.02 -3.19 -11.98
C ALA A 48 1.32 -2.81 -11.35
N THR A 49 1.28 -1.92 -10.38
CA THR A 49 2.47 -1.48 -9.64
C THR A 49 2.26 -1.73 -8.16
N ALA A 50 3.09 -2.59 -7.59
CA ALA A 50 3.20 -2.76 -6.15
C ALA A 50 4.35 -1.90 -5.64
N VAL A 51 4.06 -1.06 -4.65
CA VAL A 51 5.05 -0.20 -3.97
C VAL A 51 4.95 -0.42 -2.47
N ASN A 52 6.08 -0.27 -1.78
CA ASN A 52 6.07 -0.15 -0.32
C ASN A 52 5.72 1.29 0.07
N PRO A 53 5.04 1.49 1.21
CA PRO A 53 4.89 2.82 1.75
C PRO A 53 6.27 3.38 2.10
N ASN A 54 6.51 4.64 1.73
CA ASN A 54 7.73 5.37 2.13
C ASN A 54 7.36 6.38 3.20
N ILE A 55 7.56 6.00 4.47
CA ILE A 55 7.26 6.81 5.64
C ILE A 55 8.56 7.18 6.34
N GLU A 56 8.77 8.47 6.53
CA GLU A 56 9.97 9.02 7.16
C GLU A 56 9.57 9.95 8.31
N PHE A 57 10.40 9.97 9.36
CA PHE A 57 10.32 11.03 10.38
C PHE A 57 10.91 12.30 9.78
N ILE A 58 10.26 13.44 10.05
CA ILE A 58 10.76 14.74 9.59
C ILE A 58 11.92 15.19 10.46
N GLU A 59 11.83 14.93 11.76
CA GLU A 59 12.84 15.27 12.75
C GLU A 59 13.93 14.18 12.81
N GLU A 60 15.21 14.58 12.79
CA GLU A 60 16.35 13.64 12.90
C GLU A 60 16.59 13.18 14.34
N GLU A 61 16.25 14.04 15.30
CA GLU A 61 16.39 13.79 16.73
C GLU A 61 15.22 14.40 17.52
N ILE A 62 14.95 13.82 18.69
CA ILE A 62 13.89 14.28 19.59
C ILE A 62 14.57 14.90 20.82
N GLU A 63 14.51 16.22 20.91
CA GLU A 63 15.06 16.96 22.05
C GLU A 63 13.96 17.31 23.06
N PHE A 64 14.06 16.76 24.26
CA PHE A 64 13.17 17.11 25.39
C PHE A 64 13.70 18.27 26.25
N GLY A 65 14.91 18.76 25.96
CA GLY A 65 15.58 19.79 26.74
C GLY A 65 15.92 19.34 28.17
N GLN A 66 15.96 20.30 29.11
CA GLN A 66 16.21 20.01 30.52
C GLN A 66 14.92 19.60 31.23
N LEU A 67 14.84 18.32 31.59
CA LEU A 67 13.79 17.80 32.46
C LEU A 67 14.32 17.63 33.89
N THR A 68 13.51 18.04 34.87
CA THR A 68 13.80 17.81 36.29
C THR A 68 13.17 16.51 36.76
N LEU A 69 13.62 15.97 37.91
CA LEU A 69 13.07 14.73 38.46
C LEU A 69 11.55 14.84 38.67
N GLY A 70 10.80 13.93 38.04
CA GLY A 70 9.34 13.89 38.10
C GLY A 70 8.63 14.78 37.07
N ALA A 71 9.36 15.57 36.28
CA ALA A 71 8.78 16.31 35.17
C ALA A 71 8.51 15.39 33.98
N MET A 72 7.41 15.63 33.26
CA MET A 72 7.11 15.00 31.99
C MET A 72 7.27 16.04 30.88
N GLY A 73 7.98 15.67 29.82
CA GLY A 73 8.11 16.48 28.61
C GLY A 73 7.37 15.82 27.46
N THR A 74 6.76 16.63 26.59
CA THR A 74 6.16 16.17 25.34
C THR A 74 6.88 16.85 24.19
N ALA A 75 7.35 16.06 23.23
CA ALA A 75 7.93 16.57 21.99
C ALA A 75 7.05 16.11 20.82
N PRO A 76 6.62 17.02 19.92
CA PRO A 76 5.92 16.64 18.72
C PRO A 76 6.88 15.92 17.78
N ILE A 77 6.36 14.88 17.10
CA ILE A 77 7.06 14.18 16.03
C ILE A 77 6.15 14.15 14.81
N SER A 78 6.73 14.33 13.64
CA SER A 78 6.00 14.42 12.39
C SER A 78 6.42 13.30 11.46
N LEU A 79 5.43 12.64 10.85
CA LEU A 79 5.65 11.58 9.87
C LEU A 79 5.22 12.07 8.49
N LYS A 80 6.06 11.84 7.49
CA LYS A 80 5.75 12.14 6.10
C LYS A 80 5.65 10.84 5.31
N ASN A 81 4.46 10.55 4.78
CA ASN A 81 4.31 9.52 3.76
C ASN A 81 4.51 10.14 2.38
N SER A 82 5.57 9.74 1.67
CA SER A 82 5.88 10.20 0.31
C SER A 82 5.50 9.20 -0.78
N SER A 83 4.82 8.12 -0.42
CA SER A 83 4.35 7.10 -1.35
C SER A 83 2.89 7.29 -1.75
N ALA A 84 2.48 6.61 -2.82
CA ALA A 84 1.10 6.62 -3.32
C ALA A 84 0.17 5.65 -2.54
N VAL A 85 0.69 4.93 -1.55
CA VAL A 85 -0.05 3.93 -0.78
C VAL A 85 -0.09 4.34 0.69
N GLU A 86 -1.17 3.96 1.37
CA GLU A 86 -1.23 4.09 2.83
C GLU A 86 -0.16 3.21 3.47
N GLY A 87 0.36 3.67 4.62
CA GLY A 87 1.26 2.87 5.42
C GLY A 87 0.84 2.88 6.88
N THR A 88 1.34 1.91 7.62
CA THR A 88 1.02 1.71 9.03
C THR A 88 2.30 1.78 9.84
N LEU A 89 2.31 2.63 10.86
CA LEU A 89 3.40 2.72 11.80
C LEU A 89 3.16 1.74 12.96
N TYR A 90 4.13 0.86 13.21
CA TYR A 90 4.18 0.02 14.39
C TYR A 90 5.29 0.52 15.32
N VAL A 91 4.93 0.92 16.53
CA VAL A 91 5.88 1.40 17.54
C VAL A 91 5.88 0.45 18.73
N ASN A 92 7.06 -0.07 19.07
CA ASN A 92 7.23 -0.91 20.25
C ASN A 92 7.99 -0.14 21.34
N LEU A 93 7.24 0.41 22.30
CA LEU A 93 7.79 1.12 23.46
C LEU A 93 7.92 0.22 24.71
N GLN A 94 7.65 -1.08 24.62
CA GLN A 94 7.76 -1.99 25.77
C GLN A 94 9.15 -1.97 26.44
N PRO A 95 10.28 -1.86 25.71
CA PRO A 95 11.60 -1.73 26.34
C PRO A 95 11.86 -0.37 27.00
N TYR A 96 11.00 0.62 26.76
CA TYR A 96 11.17 2.02 27.11
C TYR A 96 9.93 2.56 27.85
N PRO A 97 9.66 2.05 29.08
CA PRO A 97 8.44 2.37 29.83
C PRO A 97 8.30 3.85 30.21
N GLU A 98 9.38 4.61 30.15
CA GLU A 98 9.43 6.06 30.36
C GLU A 98 8.87 6.87 29.18
N PHE A 99 8.64 6.25 28.01
CA PHE A 99 8.08 6.90 26.83
C PHE A 99 6.66 6.44 26.54
N ILE A 100 5.82 7.41 26.13
CA ILE A 100 4.45 7.19 25.70
C ILE A 100 4.25 7.96 24.39
N LEU A 101 3.51 7.37 23.47
CA LEU A 101 3.13 8.01 22.21
C LEU A 101 1.64 8.29 22.21
N SER A 102 1.28 9.52 21.90
CA SER A 102 -0.11 9.98 21.76
C SER A 102 -0.27 10.72 20.44
N LEU A 103 -1.45 10.64 19.84
CA LEU A 103 -1.79 11.48 18.70
C LEU A 103 -1.99 12.92 19.22
N LEU A 104 -1.43 13.90 18.52
CA LEU A 104 -1.75 15.31 18.76
C LEU A 104 -3.19 15.53 18.25
N GLU A 105 -4.07 16.03 19.13
CA GLU A 105 -5.43 16.47 18.77
C GLU A 105 -5.42 17.82 18.04
#